data_AF-A0A3N5NWZ1-F1
#
_entry.id   AF-A0A3N5NWZ1-F1
#
_cell.length_a   1.000
_cell.length_b   1.000
_cell.length_c   1.000
_cell.angle_alpha   90.00
_cell.angle_beta   90.00
_cell.angle_gamma   90.00
#
_symmetry.space_group_name_H-M   'P 1'
#
loop_
_entity.id
_entity.type
_entity.pdbx_description
1 polymer ?
#
loop_
_entity_poly.entity_id
_entity_poly.type
_entity_poly.pdbx_seq_one_letter_code
_entity_poly.pdbx_strand_id
1 'polypeptide(L)'
;MENTDMGRDIAEDMKKESPRILRRRVRELLSSEDFEQVLSELRKISPRKAINPIISVFYDSDPELRQKAINAFGQVVADLANKDMEAARVVMRRLMWTLNDESGGIGWGAPEAMAEAMACHPRLAEEYVRILLSYIREDGNFLEYEPLRRGALWGLGRLAQIYPEMLMELNAAKYIRLYLEDDDESSRELSAWALKMLGDETDW
;
A
#
# COMPACT_ATOMS: atom_id res chain seq x y z
N MET A 1 -2.62 51.57 6.72
CA MET A 1 -3.80 50.75 7.06
C MET A 1 -4.51 50.43 5.77
N GLU A 2 -4.70 49.19 5.33
CA GLU A 2 -4.28 47.88 5.82
C GLU A 2 -4.68 46.87 4.73
N ASN A 3 -3.83 45.87 4.51
CA ASN A 3 -4.09 44.56 3.92
C ASN A 3 -4.80 44.44 2.55
N THR A 4 -3.99 44.34 1.49
CA THR A 4 -4.36 43.65 0.22
C THR A 4 -3.36 42.58 -0.21
N ASP A 5 -2.47 42.11 0.66
CA ASP A 5 -1.46 41.07 0.35
C ASP A 5 -1.60 39.82 1.25
N MET A 6 -2.81 39.27 1.36
CA MET A 6 -3.06 38.01 2.08
C MET A 6 -3.75 36.95 1.22
N GLY A 7 -3.59 37.07 -0.10
CA GLY A 7 -4.05 36.10 -1.10
C GLY A 7 -2.89 35.54 -1.92
N ARG A 8 -1.69 35.39 -1.33
CA ARG A 8 -0.64 34.59 -1.96
C ARG A 8 -1.17 33.16 -2.06
N ASP A 9 -1.30 32.75 -3.30
CA ASP A 9 -1.93 31.53 -3.75
C ASP A 9 -1.22 30.32 -3.11
N ILE A 10 -1.87 29.69 -2.14
CA ILE A 10 -1.37 28.48 -1.46
C ILE A 10 -1.01 27.40 -2.50
N ALA A 11 -1.69 27.41 -3.66
CA ALA A 11 -1.41 26.52 -4.78
C ALA A 11 -0.11 26.87 -5.56
N GLU A 12 0.33 28.13 -5.57
CA GLU A 12 1.61 28.53 -6.19
C GLU A 12 2.82 28.21 -5.30
N ASP A 13 2.69 28.34 -3.98
CA ASP A 13 3.75 27.92 -3.04
C ASP A 13 3.99 26.40 -3.12
N MET A 14 2.94 25.61 -3.35
CA MET A 14 3.01 24.16 -3.59
C MET A 14 3.67 23.75 -4.93
N LYS A 15 3.93 24.70 -5.85
CA LYS A 15 4.70 24.43 -7.08
C LYS A 15 6.22 24.55 -6.86
N LYS A 16 6.67 25.17 -5.76
CA LYS A 16 8.10 25.48 -5.53
C LYS A 16 8.75 24.74 -4.35
N GLU A 17 8.00 23.95 -3.58
CA GLU A 17 8.61 23.16 -2.50
C GLU A 17 9.59 22.12 -3.07
N SER A 18 10.84 22.15 -2.57
CA SER A 18 11.85 21.14 -2.88
C SER A 18 11.33 19.74 -2.50
N PRO A 19 11.63 18.68 -3.28
CA PRO A 19 11.25 17.31 -2.94
C PRO A 19 11.64 16.88 -1.52
N ARG A 20 12.74 17.42 -1.00
CA ARG A 20 13.21 17.16 0.38
C ARG A 20 12.27 17.76 1.43
N ILE A 21 11.77 18.97 1.20
CA ILE A 21 10.83 19.67 2.09
C ILE A 21 9.50 18.91 2.11
N LEU A 22 9.02 18.52 0.93
CA LEU A 22 7.77 17.79 0.80
C LEU A 22 7.82 16.43 1.49
N ARG A 23 8.92 15.67 1.38
CA ARG A 23 9.12 14.42 2.11
C ARG A 23 9.08 14.62 3.62
N ARG A 24 9.79 15.63 4.13
CA ARG A 24 9.79 15.94 5.56
C ARG A 24 8.39 16.30 6.05
N ARG A 25 7.68 17.16 5.33
CA ARG A 25 6.32 17.57 5.67
C ARG A 25 5.34 16.41 5.66
N VAL A 26 5.41 15.51 4.68
CA VAL A 26 4.55 14.31 4.63
C VAL A 26 4.83 13.38 5.80
N ARG A 27 6.11 13.17 6.16
CA ARG A 27 6.47 12.42 7.37
C ARG A 27 5.90 13.07 8.64
N GLU A 28 6.09 14.38 8.81
CA GLU A 28 5.56 15.15 9.95
C GLU A 28 4.03 15.08 10.03
N LEU A 29 3.33 15.16 8.89
CA LEU A 29 1.88 14.98 8.81
C LEU A 29 1.48 13.57 9.27
N LEU A 30 2.15 12.52 8.79
CA LEU A 30 1.87 11.13 9.15
C LEU A 30 2.13 10.82 10.63
N SER A 31 2.93 11.65 11.33
CA SER A 31 3.11 11.55 12.78
C SER A 31 1.91 12.02 13.60
N SER A 32 0.92 12.68 12.99
CA SER A 32 -0.34 13.03 13.65
C SER A 32 -1.11 11.78 14.11
N GLU A 33 -1.81 11.89 15.24
CA GLU A 33 -2.72 10.85 15.72
C GLU A 33 -4.06 10.85 14.96
N ASP A 34 -4.50 12.02 14.47
CA ASP A 34 -5.74 12.16 13.72
C ASP A 34 -5.53 11.82 12.24
N PHE A 35 -5.87 10.57 11.88
CA PHE A 35 -5.69 10.07 10.52
C PHE A 35 -6.61 10.77 9.50
N GLU A 36 -7.82 11.19 9.89
CA GLU A 36 -8.71 11.93 8.98
C GLU A 36 -8.14 13.31 8.66
N GLN A 37 -7.54 13.97 9.64
CA GLN A 37 -6.80 15.20 9.42
C GLN A 37 -5.61 14.97 8.46
N VAL A 38 -4.86 13.89 8.62
CA VAL A 38 -3.77 13.53 7.70
C VAL A 38 -4.29 13.40 6.27
N LEU A 39 -5.37 12.65 6.05
CA LEU A 39 -5.95 12.47 4.72
C LEU A 39 -6.46 13.81 4.14
N SER A 40 -7.10 14.64 4.95
CA SER A 40 -7.55 15.98 4.54
C SER A 40 -6.39 16.85 4.05
N GLU A 41 -5.26 16.88 4.77
CA GLU A 41 -4.07 17.62 4.35
C GLU A 41 -3.41 17.01 3.11
N LEU A 42 -3.33 15.69 3.02
CA LEU A 42 -2.77 15.01 1.84
C LEU A 42 -3.61 15.27 0.58
N ARG A 43 -4.94 15.34 0.69
CA ARG A 43 -5.85 15.65 -0.43
C ARG A 43 -5.69 17.07 -0.98
N LYS A 44 -5.14 18.00 -0.20
CA LYS A 44 -4.77 19.34 -0.70
C LYS A 44 -3.60 19.24 -1.67
N ILE A 45 -2.75 18.22 -1.55
CA ILE A 45 -1.66 17.91 -2.46
C ILE A 45 -2.24 17.10 -3.64
N SER A 46 -1.81 17.39 -4.87
CA SER A 46 -2.24 16.55 -5.99
C SER A 46 -1.76 15.10 -5.77
N PRO A 47 -2.59 14.07 -6.02
CA PRO A 47 -2.22 12.68 -5.72
C PRO A 47 -0.88 12.26 -6.34
N ARG A 48 -0.63 12.69 -7.59
CA ARG A 48 0.64 12.45 -8.30
C ARG A 48 1.86 13.02 -7.57
N LYS A 49 1.71 14.14 -6.84
CA LYS A 49 2.77 14.75 -6.03
C LYS A 49 2.90 14.11 -4.64
N ALA A 50 1.80 13.64 -4.05
CA ALA A 50 1.78 13.04 -2.72
C ALA A 50 2.40 11.63 -2.68
N ILE A 51 2.28 10.86 -3.77
CA ILE A 51 2.71 9.45 -3.85
C ILE A 51 4.20 9.25 -3.51
N ASN A 52 5.11 9.98 -4.16
CA ASN A 52 6.55 9.79 -3.94
C ASN A 52 7.00 10.13 -2.50
N PRO A 53 6.55 11.23 -1.89
CA PRO A 53 6.75 11.51 -0.48
C PRO A 53 6.24 10.39 0.43
N ILE A 54 5.04 9.85 0.20
CA ILE A 54 4.48 8.77 1.02
C ILE A 54 5.33 7.50 0.90
N ILE A 55 5.70 7.09 -0.32
CA ILE A 55 6.58 5.93 -0.56
C ILE A 55 7.90 6.08 0.19
N SER A 56 8.45 7.30 0.32
CA SER A 56 9.69 7.49 1.07
C SER A 56 9.59 7.16 2.56
N VAL A 57 8.37 7.15 3.13
CA VAL A 57 8.09 6.76 4.52
C VAL A 57 7.94 5.24 4.66
N PHE A 58 7.88 4.46 3.58
CA PHE A 58 7.90 2.99 3.69
C PHE A 58 9.22 2.46 4.25
N TYR A 59 10.26 3.28 4.20
CA TYR A 59 11.61 2.97 4.71
C TYR A 59 11.87 3.61 6.08
N ASP A 60 10.82 4.11 6.76
CA ASP A 60 10.96 4.70 8.09
C ASP A 60 11.40 3.65 9.11
N SER A 61 12.21 4.03 10.10
CA SER A 61 12.58 3.14 11.20
C SER A 61 11.38 2.84 12.10
N ASP A 62 10.43 3.77 12.19
CA ASP A 62 9.22 3.65 12.99
C ASP A 62 8.15 2.78 12.28
N PRO A 63 7.81 1.59 12.81
CA PRO A 63 6.80 0.71 12.23
C PRO A 63 5.40 1.33 12.14
N GLU A 64 5.02 2.16 13.11
CA GLU A 64 3.69 2.78 13.12
C GLU A 64 3.58 3.81 11.99
N LEU A 65 4.64 4.60 11.77
CA LEU A 65 4.70 5.53 10.64
C LEU A 65 4.68 4.81 9.30
N ARG A 66 5.39 3.67 9.17
CA ARG A 66 5.31 2.85 7.96
C ARG A 66 3.87 2.41 7.70
N GLN A 67 3.18 1.88 8.70
CA GLN A 67 1.79 1.43 8.55
C GLN A 67 0.85 2.59 8.20
N LYS A 68 0.96 3.73 8.88
CA LYS A 68 0.17 4.93 8.55
C LYS A 68 0.44 5.40 7.12
N ALA A 69 1.67 5.33 6.64
CA ALA A 69 2.03 5.67 5.27
C ALA A 69 1.36 4.73 4.26
N ILE A 70 1.33 3.42 4.51
CA ILE A 70 0.64 2.43 3.67
C ILE A 70 -0.86 2.73 3.60
N ASN A 71 -1.49 2.98 4.75
CA ASN A 71 -2.91 3.34 4.84
C ASN A 71 -3.22 4.62 4.04
N ALA A 72 -2.41 5.66 4.23
CA ALA A 72 -2.56 6.92 3.51
C ALA A 72 -2.32 6.77 2.02
N PHE A 73 -1.35 5.93 1.62
CA PHE A 73 -1.09 5.60 0.23
C PHE A 73 -2.30 4.98 -0.45
N GLY A 74 -2.93 3.98 0.19
CA GLY A 74 -4.11 3.32 -0.35
C GLY A 74 -5.25 4.29 -0.65
N GLN A 75 -5.54 5.20 0.29
CA GLN A 75 -6.56 6.24 0.12
C GLN A 75 -6.20 7.24 -0.99
N VAL A 76 -4.95 7.70 -1.05
CA VAL A 76 -4.50 8.63 -2.10
C VAL A 76 -4.55 7.98 -3.49
N VAL A 77 -4.22 6.69 -3.61
CA VAL A 77 -4.31 5.96 -4.88
C VAL A 77 -5.76 5.67 -5.26
N ALA A 78 -6.64 5.38 -4.30
CA ALA A 78 -8.08 5.26 -4.55
C ALA A 78 -8.69 6.59 -5.03
N ASP A 79 -8.33 7.71 -4.38
CA ASP A 79 -8.72 9.06 -4.82
C ASP A 79 -8.20 9.39 -6.22
N LEU A 80 -7.00 8.90 -6.57
CA LEU A 80 -6.46 9.01 -7.92
C LEU A 80 -7.25 8.14 -8.91
N ALA A 81 -7.56 6.89 -8.56
CA ALA A 81 -8.29 5.95 -9.42
C ALA A 81 -9.70 6.45 -9.76
N ASN A 82 -10.39 7.05 -8.79
CA ASN A 82 -11.69 7.70 -8.97
C ASN A 82 -11.65 8.85 -10.01
N LYS A 83 -10.51 9.55 -10.13
CA LYS A 83 -10.33 10.69 -11.04
C LYS A 83 -9.71 10.28 -12.38
N ASP A 84 -8.78 9.35 -12.35
CA ASP A 84 -7.94 8.91 -13.46
C ASP A 84 -7.39 7.50 -13.15
N MET A 85 -8.18 6.48 -13.52
CA MET A 85 -7.82 5.08 -13.32
C MET A 85 -6.48 4.72 -13.99
N GLU A 86 -6.17 5.30 -15.15
CA GLU A 86 -4.90 4.99 -15.83
C GLU A 86 -3.70 5.53 -15.05
N ALA A 87 -3.81 6.72 -14.46
CA ALA A 87 -2.79 7.21 -13.55
C ALA A 87 -2.62 6.32 -12.31
N ALA A 88 -3.70 5.77 -11.76
CA ALA A 88 -3.59 4.79 -10.66
C ALA A 88 -2.90 3.49 -11.12
N ARG A 89 -3.20 2.98 -12.32
CA ARG A 89 -2.50 1.81 -12.88
C ARG A 89 -1.01 2.06 -13.11
N VAL A 90 -0.62 3.27 -13.52
CA VAL A 90 0.80 3.66 -13.62
C VAL A 90 1.50 3.51 -12.27
N VAL A 91 0.83 3.88 -11.18
CA VAL A 91 1.35 3.77 -9.81
C VAL A 91 1.48 2.30 -9.41
N MET A 92 0.44 1.49 -9.64
CA MET A 92 0.46 0.04 -9.37
C MET A 92 1.57 -0.67 -10.15
N ARG A 93 1.70 -0.40 -11.45
CA ARG A 93 2.78 -0.96 -12.29
C ARG A 93 4.16 -0.57 -11.77
N ARG A 94 4.32 0.65 -11.25
CA ARG A 94 5.58 1.09 -10.67
C ARG A 94 5.93 0.31 -9.39
N LEU A 95 4.98 0.03 -8.51
CA LEU A 95 5.21 -0.83 -7.35
C LEU A 95 5.60 -2.25 -7.78
N MET A 96 4.92 -2.81 -8.78
CA MET A 96 5.27 -4.12 -9.34
C MET A 96 6.70 -4.14 -9.90
N TRP A 97 7.14 -3.07 -10.57
CA TRP A 97 8.50 -2.98 -11.09
C TRP A 97 9.53 -2.99 -9.96
N THR A 98 9.26 -2.33 -8.82
CA THR A 98 10.17 -2.35 -7.66
C THR A 98 10.29 -3.71 -6.99
N LEU A 99 9.36 -4.63 -7.27
CA LEU A 99 9.42 -6.01 -6.78
C LEU A 99 10.26 -6.94 -7.68
N ASN A 100 10.48 -6.53 -8.94
CA ASN A 100 11.25 -7.31 -9.91
C ASN A 100 12.69 -6.81 -10.10
N ASP A 101 13.04 -5.66 -9.51
CA ASP A 101 14.28 -4.95 -9.84
C ASP A 101 15.47 -5.42 -8.98
N GLU A 102 16.49 -5.97 -9.63
CA GLU A 102 17.80 -6.33 -9.04
C GLU A 102 18.68 -5.09 -8.75
N SER A 103 18.22 -3.87 -9.08
CA SER A 103 19.00 -2.61 -9.03
C SER A 103 19.43 -2.12 -7.64
N GLY A 104 19.18 -2.89 -6.58
CA GLY A 104 19.70 -2.65 -5.23
C GLY A 104 18.73 -1.94 -4.27
N GLY A 105 17.49 -1.67 -4.70
CA GLY A 105 16.40 -1.21 -3.83
C GLY A 105 15.43 -2.34 -3.54
N ILE A 106 15.49 -2.92 -2.34
CA ILE A 106 14.47 -3.87 -1.87
C ILE A 106 13.15 -3.10 -1.84
N GLY A 107 12.15 -3.50 -2.63
CA GLY A 107 10.83 -2.85 -2.77
C GLY A 107 9.96 -2.88 -1.50
N TRP A 108 10.53 -2.49 -0.36
CA TRP A 108 9.90 -2.48 0.97
C TRP A 108 8.54 -1.77 0.95
N GLY A 109 7.54 -2.41 1.54
CA GLY A 109 6.18 -1.88 1.63
C GLY A 109 5.41 -1.90 0.30
N ALA A 110 6.01 -2.32 -0.82
CA ALA A 110 5.31 -2.35 -2.11
C ALA A 110 4.14 -3.35 -2.12
N PRO A 111 4.28 -4.60 -1.61
CA PRO A 111 3.16 -5.53 -1.55
C PRO A 111 2.01 -5.01 -0.69
N GLU A 112 2.32 -4.45 0.49
CA GLU A 112 1.34 -3.87 1.41
C GLU A 112 0.65 -2.65 0.80
N ALA A 113 1.41 -1.78 0.13
CA ALA A 113 0.87 -0.59 -0.55
C ALA A 113 -0.06 -0.97 -1.71
N MET A 114 0.30 -2.01 -2.48
CA MET A 114 -0.58 -2.57 -3.51
C MET A 114 -1.87 -3.10 -2.88
N ALA A 115 -1.76 -3.88 -1.81
CA ALA A 115 -2.91 -4.43 -1.11
C ALA A 115 -3.83 -3.37 -0.53
N GLU A 116 -3.29 -2.33 0.08
CA GLU A 116 -4.10 -1.27 0.67
C GLU A 116 -4.78 -0.40 -0.41
N ALA A 117 -4.10 -0.14 -1.54
CA ALA A 117 -4.73 0.53 -2.68
C ALA A 117 -5.90 -0.29 -3.27
N MET A 118 -5.74 -1.62 -3.35
CA MET A 118 -6.81 -2.53 -3.73
C MET A 118 -7.95 -2.54 -2.72
N ALA A 119 -7.64 -2.65 -1.42
CA ALA A 119 -8.61 -2.59 -0.33
C ALA A 119 -9.45 -1.31 -0.38
N CYS A 120 -8.84 -0.17 -0.69
CA CYS A 120 -9.53 1.11 -0.82
C CYS A 120 -10.30 1.30 -2.14
N HIS A 121 -10.09 0.48 -3.18
CA HIS A 121 -10.74 0.67 -4.48
C HIS A 121 -11.03 -0.65 -5.22
N PRO A 122 -12.32 -1.04 -5.41
CA PRO A 122 -12.69 -2.37 -5.89
C PRO A 122 -12.17 -2.69 -7.29
N ARG A 123 -12.17 -1.72 -8.23
CA ARG A 123 -11.63 -1.95 -9.58
C ARG A 123 -10.12 -2.17 -9.60
N LEU A 124 -9.38 -1.66 -8.59
CA LEU A 124 -7.96 -1.99 -8.47
C LEU A 124 -7.82 -3.42 -7.94
N ALA A 125 -8.66 -3.83 -6.98
CA ALA A 125 -8.68 -5.21 -6.51
C ALA A 125 -8.94 -6.19 -7.67
N GLU A 126 -9.97 -5.94 -8.49
CA GLU A 126 -10.29 -6.76 -9.66
C GLU A 126 -9.11 -6.94 -10.64
N GLU A 127 -8.35 -5.88 -10.88
CA GLU A 127 -7.22 -5.90 -11.83
C GLU A 127 -5.94 -6.53 -11.26
N TYR A 128 -5.68 -6.38 -9.94
CA TYR A 128 -4.37 -6.65 -9.37
C TYR A 128 -4.33 -7.77 -8.33
N VAL A 129 -5.48 -8.27 -7.83
CA VAL A 129 -5.50 -9.32 -6.79
C VAL A 129 -4.80 -10.61 -7.24
N ARG A 130 -4.93 -10.99 -8.51
CA ARG A 130 -4.25 -12.16 -9.09
C ARG A 130 -2.73 -11.99 -9.10
N ILE A 131 -2.25 -10.77 -9.31
CA ILE A 131 -0.83 -10.45 -9.29
C ILE A 131 -0.30 -10.55 -7.86
N LEU A 132 -1.00 -9.96 -6.89
CA LEU A 132 -0.60 -10.07 -5.48
C LEU A 132 -0.57 -11.53 -5.01
N LEU A 133 -1.59 -12.32 -5.36
CA LEU A 133 -1.61 -13.76 -5.07
C LEU A 133 -0.45 -14.51 -5.75
N SER A 134 -0.03 -14.10 -6.95
CA SER A 134 1.09 -14.73 -7.65
C SER A 134 2.44 -14.53 -6.95
N TYR A 135 2.57 -13.56 -6.04
CA TYR A 135 3.81 -13.29 -5.31
C TYR A 135 4.13 -14.33 -4.22
N ILE A 136 3.13 -15.09 -3.77
CA ILE A 136 3.29 -16.18 -2.79
C ILE A 136 3.27 -17.57 -3.45
N ARG A 137 3.39 -17.62 -4.77
CA ARG A 137 3.24 -18.84 -5.57
C ARG A 137 4.53 -19.18 -6.28
N GLU A 138 5.13 -20.32 -5.93
CA GLU A 138 6.34 -20.84 -6.59
C GLU A 138 6.16 -21.03 -8.11
N ASP A 139 4.92 -21.33 -8.54
CA ASP A 139 4.55 -21.45 -9.96
C ASP A 139 4.15 -20.10 -10.61
N GLY A 140 4.35 -18.98 -9.90
CA GLY A 140 3.93 -17.64 -10.28
C GLY A 140 5.07 -16.62 -10.30
N ASN A 141 4.80 -15.40 -9.82
CA ASN A 141 5.81 -14.35 -9.67
C ASN A 141 6.45 -14.43 -8.28
N PHE A 142 6.85 -15.62 -7.84
CA PHE A 142 7.31 -15.88 -6.48
C PHE A 142 8.34 -14.83 -6.00
N LEU A 143 8.08 -14.19 -4.86
CA LEU A 143 9.06 -13.28 -4.27
C LEU A 143 10.06 -14.09 -3.45
N GLU A 144 11.30 -14.21 -3.93
CA GLU A 144 12.35 -14.94 -3.22
C GLU A 144 12.71 -14.31 -1.87
N TYR A 145 12.61 -12.97 -1.80
CA TYR A 145 12.92 -12.24 -0.58
C TYR A 145 11.74 -12.28 0.39
N GLU A 146 11.92 -13.09 1.45
CA GLU A 146 10.89 -13.42 2.42
C GLU A 146 10.17 -12.21 3.04
N PRO A 147 10.82 -11.10 3.41
CA PRO A 147 10.09 -9.96 3.93
C PRO A 147 9.09 -9.33 2.94
N LEU A 148 9.32 -9.43 1.63
CA LEU A 148 8.33 -9.00 0.63
C LEU A 148 7.20 -10.02 0.49
N ARG A 149 7.48 -11.32 0.64
CA ARG A 149 6.42 -12.34 0.75
C ARG A 149 5.53 -12.10 1.96
N ARG A 150 6.11 -11.77 3.12
CA ARG A 150 5.35 -11.39 4.32
C ARG A 150 4.40 -10.23 4.01
N GLY A 151 4.89 -9.20 3.31
CA GLY A 151 4.05 -8.10 2.85
C GLY A 151 2.91 -8.55 1.94
N ALA A 152 3.16 -9.51 1.04
CA ALA A 152 2.12 -10.09 0.19
C ALA A 152 1.10 -10.92 0.98
N LEU A 153 1.53 -11.73 1.95
CA LEU A 153 0.66 -12.50 2.86
C LEU A 153 -0.22 -11.56 3.70
N TRP A 154 0.36 -10.51 4.28
CA TRP A 154 -0.38 -9.45 4.95
C TRP A 154 -1.41 -8.81 4.01
N GLY A 155 -0.99 -8.51 2.78
CA GLY A 155 -1.85 -7.94 1.77
C GLY A 155 -3.04 -8.83 1.41
N LEU A 156 -2.83 -10.15 1.31
CA LEU A 156 -3.90 -11.11 1.05
C LEU A 156 -4.88 -11.20 2.22
N GLY A 157 -4.41 -11.20 3.47
CA GLY A 157 -5.33 -11.15 4.61
C GLY A 157 -6.08 -9.83 4.71
N ARG A 158 -5.45 -8.71 4.33
CA ARG A 158 -6.12 -7.40 4.22
C ARG A 158 -7.23 -7.42 3.18
N LEU A 159 -6.98 -8.03 2.03
CA LEU A 159 -8.00 -8.21 0.99
C LEU A 159 -9.08 -9.22 1.41
N ALA A 160 -8.74 -10.25 2.19
CA ALA A 160 -9.74 -11.18 2.74
C ALA A 160 -10.75 -10.49 3.65
N GLN A 161 -10.32 -9.46 4.39
CA GLN A 161 -11.23 -8.66 5.21
C GLN A 161 -12.25 -7.84 4.40
N ILE A 162 -11.88 -7.42 3.18
CA ILE A 162 -12.66 -6.46 2.40
C ILE A 162 -13.39 -7.13 1.23
N TYR A 163 -12.73 -8.09 0.57
CA TYR A 163 -13.19 -8.80 -0.63
C TYR A 163 -12.98 -10.32 -0.50
N PRO A 164 -13.53 -10.98 0.55
CA PRO A 164 -13.33 -12.42 0.76
C PRO A 164 -13.77 -13.25 -0.45
N GLU A 165 -14.89 -12.89 -1.09
CA GLU A 165 -15.42 -13.57 -2.28
C GLU A 165 -14.42 -13.62 -3.44
N MET A 166 -13.72 -12.51 -3.71
CA MET A 166 -12.71 -12.47 -4.79
C MET A 166 -11.57 -13.46 -4.52
N LEU A 167 -11.14 -13.59 -3.26
CA LEU A 167 -10.07 -14.53 -2.90
C LEU A 167 -10.55 -15.98 -2.87
N MET A 168 -11.80 -16.24 -2.49
CA MET A 168 -12.42 -17.56 -2.57
C MET A 168 -12.53 -18.03 -4.02
N GLU A 169 -12.97 -17.17 -4.95
CA GLU A 169 -13.02 -17.47 -6.39
C GLU A 169 -11.65 -17.82 -6.98
N LEU A 170 -10.58 -17.23 -6.44
CA LEU A 170 -9.20 -17.52 -6.85
C LEU A 170 -8.62 -18.77 -6.18
N ASN A 171 -9.37 -19.40 -5.27
CA ASN A 171 -8.89 -20.47 -4.40
C ASN A 171 -7.61 -20.06 -3.65
N ALA A 172 -7.56 -18.80 -3.18
CA ALA A 172 -6.37 -18.24 -2.54
C ALA A 172 -5.93 -19.01 -1.30
N ALA A 173 -6.89 -19.55 -0.54
CA ALA A 173 -6.66 -20.36 0.64
C ALA A 173 -5.70 -21.53 0.38
N LYS A 174 -5.82 -22.20 -0.79
CA LYS A 174 -4.91 -23.29 -1.20
C LYS A 174 -3.44 -22.87 -1.16
N TYR A 175 -3.14 -21.65 -1.61
CA TYR A 175 -1.78 -21.14 -1.69
C TYR A 175 -1.30 -20.58 -0.35
N ILE A 176 -2.19 -19.90 0.40
CA ILE A 176 -1.85 -19.33 1.71
C ILE A 176 -1.53 -20.43 2.74
N ARG A 177 -2.25 -21.56 2.70
CA ARG A 177 -2.04 -22.69 3.63
C ARG A 177 -0.63 -23.27 3.60
N LEU A 178 0.08 -23.15 2.48
CA LEU A 178 1.46 -23.65 2.35
C LEU A 178 2.43 -22.96 3.32
N TYR A 179 2.06 -21.77 3.82
CA TYR A 179 2.87 -20.98 4.74
C TYR A 179 2.54 -21.20 6.21
N LEU A 180 1.56 -22.05 6.56
CA LEU A 180 1.25 -22.39 7.96
C LEU A 180 2.37 -23.18 8.64
N GLU A 181 3.21 -23.85 7.85
CA GLU A 181 4.36 -24.63 8.31
C GLU A 181 5.70 -24.00 7.88
N ASP A 182 5.70 -22.73 7.43
CA ASP A 182 6.92 -22.02 7.05
C ASP A 182 7.88 -21.90 8.25
N ASP A 183 9.19 -21.93 8.02
CA ASP A 183 10.20 -21.75 9.07
C ASP A 183 10.06 -20.37 9.74
N ASP A 184 9.60 -19.37 8.97
CA ASP A 184 9.37 -18.02 9.46
C ASP A 184 8.05 -17.86 10.22
N GLU A 185 8.17 -17.45 11.49
CA GLU A 185 7.03 -17.22 12.38
C GLU A 185 6.06 -16.17 11.86
N SER A 186 6.57 -15.06 11.31
CA SER A 186 5.70 -14.00 10.78
C SER A 186 4.87 -14.51 9.59
N SER A 187 5.45 -15.32 8.72
CA SER A 187 4.74 -15.92 7.59
C SER A 187 3.64 -16.87 8.06
N ARG A 188 3.90 -17.69 9.09
CA ARG A 188 2.86 -18.55 9.70
C ARG A 188 1.70 -17.73 10.27
N GLU A 189 2.00 -16.72 11.09
CA GLU A 189 1.00 -15.86 11.73
C GLU A 189 0.12 -15.12 10.72
N LEU A 190 0.74 -14.50 9.71
CA LEU A 190 0.04 -13.76 8.66
C LEU A 190 -0.85 -14.70 7.84
N SER A 191 -0.40 -15.92 7.59
CA SER A 191 -1.16 -16.92 6.84
C SER A 191 -2.37 -17.42 7.63
N ALA A 192 -2.18 -17.74 8.92
CA ALA A 192 -3.27 -18.11 9.81
C ALA A 192 -4.31 -16.99 9.92
N TRP A 193 -3.86 -15.74 10.07
CA TRP A 193 -4.74 -14.58 10.09
C TRP A 193 -5.50 -14.41 8.77
N ALA A 194 -4.81 -14.49 7.62
CA ALA A 194 -5.44 -14.35 6.30
C ALA A 194 -6.51 -15.44 6.05
N LEU A 195 -6.23 -16.70 6.41
CA LEU A 195 -7.18 -17.81 6.30
C LEU A 195 -8.39 -17.62 7.21
N LYS A 196 -8.17 -17.16 8.44
CA LYS A 196 -9.27 -16.79 9.35
C LYS A 196 -10.16 -15.71 8.75
N MET A 197 -9.58 -14.68 8.12
CA MET A 197 -10.36 -13.62 7.47
C MET A 197 -11.15 -14.12 6.25
N LEU A 198 -10.71 -15.19 5.59
CA LEU A 198 -11.46 -15.85 4.50
C LEU A 198 -12.63 -16.70 5.01
N GLY A 199 -12.82 -16.85 6.32
CA GLY A 199 -13.77 -17.82 6.87
C GLY A 199 -13.32 -19.26 6.66
N ASP A 200 -12.04 -19.47 6.37
CA ASP A 200 -11.45 -20.79 6.23
C ASP A 200 -11.14 -21.36 7.62
N GLU A 201 -12.21 -21.65 8.36
CA GLU A 201 -12.16 -22.32 9.66
C GLU A 201 -11.70 -23.75 9.46
N THR A 202 -10.39 -23.95 9.47
CA THR A 202 -9.85 -25.27 9.82
C THR A 202 -9.44 -25.16 11.27
N ASP A 203 -9.88 -26.10 12.10
CA ASP A 203 -9.39 -26.21 13.48
C ASP A 203 -7.89 -26.50 13.43
N TRP A 204 -7.06 -25.52 13.80
CA TRP A 204 -5.60 -25.66 14.00
C TRP A 204 -5.27 -25.58 15.48
#